data_AF-A0ABD3SQD6-F1
#
_entry.id   AF-A0ABD3SQD6-F1
#
_cell.length_a   1.000
_cell.length_b   1.000
_cell.length_c   1.000
_cell.angle_alpha   90.00
_cell.angle_beta   90.00
_cell.angle_gamma   90.00
#
_symmetry.space_group_name_H-M   'P 1'
#
loop_
_entity.id
_entity.type
_entity.pdbx_description
1 polymer ?
#
loop_
_entity_poly.entity_id
_entity_poly.type
_entity_poly.pdbx_seq_one_letter_code
_entity_poly.pdbx_strand_id
1 'polypeptide(L)'
;MAFEFLMHQRPAAWSILGATLIVAATTADDAIWLVRYTSPSLPSCTRIIHAALFVFTLELLTGCSVAVAWGLRLAVITTKDEDNNGSSLEGKWDDEIVLGSIGAGICYVIALVLYIRRWLKRRSRAASKDALHQAMGQSANSNYGSVDDFGEHSPSDDDSKQGHVLVEIEQDHTDEDRVPCQPSPLAVISFTTLGALDEISYFPSLLLGKIFTPLELCLGTFFAACIILIGLTVFLSHCKPVLDLLDQIPLYGIVLAFALVLTSGIILDFLSKGH
;
A
#
# COMPACT_ATOMS: atom_id res chain seq x y z
N MET A 1 -27.79 -3.35 -29.19
CA MET A 1 -28.07 -2.11 -29.95
C MET A 1 -28.85 -1.06 -29.15
N ALA A 2 -30.01 -1.34 -28.55
CA ALA A 2 -30.74 -0.32 -27.76
C ALA A 2 -29.96 0.21 -26.53
N PHE A 3 -29.15 -0.63 -25.89
CA PHE A 3 -28.32 -0.25 -24.74
C PHE A 3 -27.14 0.67 -25.13
N GLU A 4 -26.56 0.48 -26.32
CA GLU A 4 -25.49 1.36 -26.83
C GLU A 4 -26.02 2.76 -27.19
N PHE A 5 -27.22 2.84 -27.76
CA PHE A 5 -27.85 4.14 -28.06
C PHE A 5 -28.19 4.92 -26.79
N LEU A 6 -28.60 4.23 -25.73
CA LEU A 6 -28.87 4.82 -24.42
C LEU A 6 -27.59 5.20 -23.66
N MET A 7 -26.47 4.52 -23.92
CA MET A 7 -25.16 4.94 -23.41
C MET A 7 -24.62 6.18 -24.13
N HIS A 8 -24.86 6.33 -25.45
CA HIS A 8 -24.30 7.43 -26.23
C HIS A 8 -24.92 8.81 -25.92
N GLN A 9 -26.10 8.86 -25.31
CA GLN A 9 -26.76 10.10 -24.89
C GLN A 9 -26.59 10.46 -23.42
N ARG A 10 -25.80 9.70 -22.64
CA ARG A 10 -25.58 10.07 -21.24
C ARG A 10 -24.78 11.38 -21.17
N PRO A 11 -25.30 12.42 -20.48
CA PRO A 11 -24.52 13.61 -20.21
C PRO A 11 -23.24 13.20 -19.49
N ALA A 12 -22.09 13.76 -19.88
CA ALA A 12 -20.78 13.45 -19.29
C ALA A 12 -20.78 13.49 -17.75
N ALA A 13 -21.62 14.34 -17.15
CA ALA A 13 -21.82 14.43 -15.71
C ALA A 13 -22.25 13.09 -15.06
N TRP A 14 -23.10 12.30 -15.71
CA TRP A 14 -23.56 11.00 -15.17
C TRP A 14 -22.49 9.92 -15.28
N SER A 15 -21.66 9.96 -16.32
CA SER A 15 -20.52 9.06 -16.46
C SER A 15 -19.48 9.35 -15.37
N ILE A 16 -19.16 10.62 -15.14
CA ILE A 16 -18.27 11.04 -14.05
C ILE A 16 -18.84 10.61 -12.71
N LEU A 17 -20.13 10.88 -12.45
CA LEU A 17 -20.77 10.46 -11.20
C LEU A 17 -20.72 8.94 -11.01
N GLY A 18 -20.97 8.16 -12.07
CA GLY A 18 -20.87 6.70 -12.02
C GLY A 18 -19.46 6.22 -11.71
N ALA A 19 -18.45 6.79 -12.37
CA ALA A 19 -17.04 6.51 -12.09
C ALA A 19 -16.69 6.88 -10.64
N THR A 20 -17.07 8.07 -10.18
CA THR A 20 -16.87 8.52 -8.79
C THR A 20 -17.50 7.56 -7.79
N LEU A 21 -18.74 7.09 -8.01
CA LEU A 21 -19.42 6.20 -7.08
C LEU A 21 -18.80 4.81 -7.05
N ILE A 22 -18.40 4.27 -8.21
CA ILE A 22 -17.72 2.97 -8.29
C ILE A 22 -16.38 3.06 -7.57
N VAL A 23 -15.55 4.05 -7.90
CA VAL A 23 -14.24 4.23 -7.27
C VAL A 23 -14.41 4.52 -5.78
N ALA A 24 -15.37 5.34 -5.37
CA ALA A 24 -15.63 5.60 -3.96
C ALA A 24 -16.07 4.33 -3.21
N ALA A 25 -16.82 3.44 -3.85
CA ALA A 25 -17.24 2.18 -3.24
C ALA A 25 -16.06 1.21 -3.06
N THR A 26 -15.13 1.17 -4.01
CA THR A 26 -13.92 0.32 -3.94
C THR A 26 -12.81 0.90 -3.08
N THR A 27 -12.70 2.23 -2.98
CA THR A 27 -11.72 2.89 -2.08
C THR A 27 -12.26 3.09 -0.66
N ALA A 28 -13.55 2.83 -0.40
CA ALA A 28 -14.14 3.09 0.92
C ALA A 28 -13.57 2.20 2.02
N ASP A 29 -13.27 0.93 1.74
CA ASP A 29 -12.59 0.07 2.70
C ASP A 29 -11.11 0.43 2.83
N ASP A 30 -10.46 0.91 1.75
CA ASP A 30 -9.10 1.45 1.84
C ASP A 30 -8.97 2.66 2.76
N ALA A 31 -10.02 3.48 2.75
CA ALA A 31 -10.17 4.63 3.62
C ALA A 31 -10.09 4.25 5.12
N ILE A 32 -10.45 3.01 5.49
CA ILE A 32 -10.37 2.54 6.87
C ILE A 32 -8.93 2.52 7.39
N TRP A 33 -7.96 2.29 6.51
CA TRP A 33 -6.55 2.30 6.87
C TRP A 33 -6.04 3.72 7.14
N LEU A 34 -6.63 4.73 6.50
CA LEU A 34 -6.34 6.14 6.76
C LEU A 34 -6.85 6.64 8.10
N VAL A 35 -7.80 5.95 8.72
CA VAL A 35 -8.36 6.34 10.02
C VAL A 35 -7.24 6.51 11.06
N ARG A 36 -6.26 5.61 11.08
CA ARG A 36 -5.10 5.71 12.00
C ARG A 36 -4.21 6.91 11.74
N TYR A 37 -4.15 7.38 10.50
CA TYR A 37 -3.30 8.49 10.06
C TYR A 37 -4.01 9.86 10.13
N THR A 38 -5.32 9.86 10.35
CA THR A 38 -6.17 11.06 10.42
C THR A 38 -6.60 11.39 11.86
N SER A 39 -6.06 10.66 12.85
CA SER A 39 -6.36 10.86 14.27
C SER A 39 -6.27 12.33 14.68
N PRO A 40 -7.25 12.86 15.44
CA PRO A 40 -7.28 14.26 15.86
C PRO A 40 -6.13 14.66 16.78
N SER A 41 -5.37 13.70 17.32
CA SER A 41 -4.17 13.96 18.13
C SER A 41 -2.98 14.48 17.32
N LEU A 42 -3.00 14.32 15.99
CA LEU A 42 -1.92 14.76 15.11
C LEU A 42 -2.07 16.24 14.70
N PRO A 43 -0.96 16.98 14.54
CA PRO A 43 -0.98 18.35 14.02
C PRO A 43 -1.72 18.43 12.67
N SER A 44 -2.50 19.50 12.48
CA SER A 44 -3.29 19.71 11.24
C SER A 44 -2.45 19.68 9.97
N CYS A 45 -1.23 20.20 10.01
CA CYS A 45 -0.31 20.17 8.88
C CYS A 45 0.01 18.72 8.44
N THR A 46 0.33 17.85 9.39
CA THR A 46 0.63 16.43 9.14
C THR A 46 -0.58 15.70 8.55
N ARG A 47 -1.79 15.99 9.05
CA ARG A 47 -3.03 15.42 8.51
C ARG A 47 -3.26 15.82 7.06
N ILE A 48 -3.08 17.10 6.73
CA ILE A 48 -3.21 17.61 5.35
C ILE A 48 -2.19 16.94 4.43
N ILE A 49 -0.93 16.80 4.88
CA ILE A 49 0.12 16.15 4.08
C ILE A 49 -0.23 14.67 3.82
N HIS A 50 -0.66 13.92 4.83
CA HIS A 50 -1.06 12.52 4.64
C HIS A 50 -2.27 12.39 3.72
N ALA A 51 -3.25 13.28 3.85
CA ALA A 51 -4.44 13.29 3.02
C ALA A 51 -4.10 13.64 1.55
N ALA A 52 -3.22 14.63 1.33
CA ALA A 52 -2.71 14.96 0.01
C ALA A 52 -1.89 13.81 -0.61
N LEU A 53 -1.06 13.12 0.19
CA LEU A 53 -0.30 11.95 -0.26
C LEU A 53 -1.23 10.80 -0.65
N PHE A 54 -2.33 10.58 0.07
CA PHE A 54 -3.33 9.58 -0.28
C PHE A 54 -3.97 9.86 -1.63
N VAL A 55 -4.52 11.07 -1.83
CA VAL A 55 -5.13 11.49 -3.10
C VAL A 55 -4.11 11.38 -4.24
N PHE A 56 -2.89 11.89 -4.03
CA PHE A 56 -1.82 11.81 -5.03
C PHE A 56 -1.47 10.36 -5.38
N THR A 57 -1.42 9.46 -4.40
CA THR A 57 -1.11 8.04 -4.62
C THR A 57 -2.22 7.39 -5.45
N LEU A 58 -3.50 7.58 -5.10
CA LEU A 58 -4.64 7.05 -5.87
C LEU A 58 -4.67 7.57 -7.32
N GLU A 59 -4.43 8.87 -7.51
CA GLU A 59 -4.35 9.46 -8.85
C GLU A 59 -3.19 8.87 -9.66
N LEU A 60 -2.02 8.71 -9.04
CA LEU A 60 -0.87 8.10 -9.69
C LEU A 60 -1.15 6.66 -10.10
N LEU A 61 -1.79 5.86 -9.23
CA LEU A 61 -2.18 4.48 -9.53
C LEU A 61 -3.19 4.42 -10.68
N THR A 62 -4.19 5.31 -10.67
CA THR A 62 -5.18 5.42 -11.75
C THR A 62 -4.50 5.79 -13.07
N GLY A 63 -3.60 6.78 -13.05
CA GLY A 63 -2.82 7.20 -14.21
C GLY A 63 -1.93 6.08 -14.75
N CYS A 64 -1.27 5.32 -13.88
CA CYS A 64 -0.52 4.12 -14.28
C CYS A 64 -1.43 3.08 -14.94
N SER A 65 -2.61 2.84 -14.40
CA SER A 65 -3.59 1.88 -14.95
C SER A 65 -4.08 2.31 -16.34
N VAL A 66 -4.35 3.61 -16.52
CA VAL A 66 -4.68 4.20 -17.81
C VAL A 66 -3.53 4.05 -18.81
N ALA A 67 -2.29 4.33 -18.40
CA ALA A 67 -1.11 4.19 -19.25
C ALA A 67 -0.90 2.73 -19.69
N VAL A 68 -1.10 1.77 -18.77
CA VAL A 68 -1.07 0.34 -19.07
C VAL A 68 -2.16 -0.03 -20.08
N ALA A 69 -3.41 0.35 -19.83
CA ALA A 69 -4.52 0.07 -20.75
C ALA A 69 -4.27 0.66 -22.15
N TRP A 70 -3.70 1.87 -22.22
CA TRP A 70 -3.32 2.51 -23.48
C TRP A 70 -2.19 1.77 -24.20
N GLY A 71 -1.15 1.35 -23.47
CA GLY A 71 -0.05 0.55 -24.02
C GLY A 71 -0.52 -0.80 -24.56
N LEU A 72 -1.44 -1.46 -23.86
CA LEU A 72 -2.04 -2.72 -24.33
C LEU A 72 -2.86 -2.50 -25.60
N ARG A 73 -3.67 -1.44 -25.64
CA ARG A 73 -4.42 -1.09 -26.84
C ARG A 73 -3.49 -0.84 -28.03
N LEU A 74 -2.37 -0.15 -27.82
CA LEU A 74 -1.38 0.09 -28.87
C LEU A 74 -0.76 -1.22 -29.37
N ALA A 75 -0.39 -2.13 -28.46
CA ALA A 75 0.18 -3.44 -28.80
C ALA A 75 -0.76 -4.31 -29.63
N VAL A 76 -2.08 -4.28 -29.32
CA VAL A 76 -3.11 -4.98 -30.11
C VAL A 76 -3.26 -4.38 -31.51
N ILE A 77 -3.16 -3.05 -31.65
CA ILE A 77 -3.23 -2.41 -32.97
C ILE A 77 -2.01 -2.77 -33.80
N THR A 78 -0.81 -2.75 -33.23
CA THR A 78 0.44 -3.04 -33.97
C THR A 78 0.53 -4.50 -34.43
N THR A 79 -0.01 -5.44 -33.65
CA THR A 79 -0.02 -6.86 -34.04
C THR A 79 -0.99 -7.13 -35.19
N LYS A 80 -2.08 -6.36 -35.29
CA LYS A 80 -3.09 -6.52 -36.34
C LYS A 80 -2.62 -6.05 -37.73
N ASP A 81 -1.67 -5.12 -37.78
CA ASP A 81 -1.15 -4.61 -39.05
C ASP A 81 -0.18 -5.60 -39.75
N GLU A 82 0.50 -6.48 -39.00
CA GLU A 82 1.41 -7.47 -39.60
C GLU A 82 0.69 -8.65 -40.28
N ASP A 83 -0.48 -9.05 -39.78
CA ASP A 83 -1.23 -10.21 -40.30
C ASP A 83 -2.02 -9.94 -41.59
N ASN A 84 -2.13 -8.68 -42.02
CA ASN A 84 -2.90 -8.31 -43.21
C ASN A 84 -2.25 -8.76 -44.54
N ASN A 85 -1.04 -9.36 -44.50
CA ASN A 85 -0.32 -9.85 -45.69
C ASN A 85 -0.46 -11.34 -45.98
N GLY A 86 -1.35 -12.06 -45.30
CA GLY A 86 -1.89 -13.30 -45.84
C GLY A 86 -1.71 -14.53 -44.95
N SER A 87 -2.67 -14.74 -44.06
CA SER A 87 -3.50 -15.94 -44.10
C SER A 87 -4.56 -15.78 -43.02
N SER A 88 -5.82 -15.87 -43.44
CA SER A 88 -7.00 -15.74 -42.59
C SER A 88 -7.12 -16.97 -41.70
N LEU A 89 -6.29 -17.06 -40.67
CA LEU A 89 -6.51 -18.01 -39.59
C LEU A 89 -7.48 -17.33 -38.62
N GLU A 90 -8.76 -17.65 -38.80
CA GLU A 90 -9.93 -17.14 -38.10
C GLU A 90 -9.99 -17.61 -36.63
N GLY A 91 -8.88 -17.47 -35.91
CA GLY A 91 -8.81 -17.60 -34.47
C GLY A 91 -9.28 -16.29 -33.86
N LYS A 92 -10.58 -16.14 -33.69
CA LYS A 92 -11.19 -15.12 -32.84
C LYS A 92 -10.79 -15.42 -31.39
N TRP A 93 -9.53 -15.16 -31.05
CA TRP A 93 -9.14 -15.10 -29.66
C TRP A 93 -10.00 -14.02 -29.03
N ASP A 94 -10.75 -14.39 -28.00
CA ASP A 94 -11.56 -13.42 -27.27
C ASP A 94 -10.59 -12.38 -26.71
N ASP A 95 -10.51 -11.24 -27.39
CA ASP A 95 -9.62 -10.12 -27.05
C ASP A 95 -9.77 -9.77 -25.56
N GLU A 96 -10.95 -9.97 -25.00
CA GLU A 96 -11.27 -9.83 -23.58
C GLU A 96 -10.46 -10.76 -22.67
N ILE A 97 -10.27 -12.02 -23.05
CA ILE A 97 -9.49 -13.02 -22.28
C ILE A 97 -8.00 -12.70 -22.35
N VAL A 98 -7.48 -12.41 -23.54
CA VAL A 98 -6.06 -12.07 -23.72
C VAL A 98 -5.73 -10.81 -22.92
N LEU A 99 -6.60 -9.82 -22.96
CA LEU A 99 -6.38 -8.53 -22.32
C LEU A 99 -6.56 -8.60 -20.80
N GLY A 100 -7.53 -9.39 -20.33
CA GLY A 100 -7.66 -9.74 -18.91
C GLY A 100 -6.42 -10.49 -18.39
N SER A 101 -5.86 -11.41 -19.18
CA SER A 101 -4.66 -12.16 -18.79
C SER A 101 -3.42 -11.25 -18.69
N ILE A 102 -3.27 -10.27 -19.58
CA ILE A 102 -2.14 -9.33 -19.54
C ILE A 102 -2.32 -8.34 -18.38
N GLY A 103 -3.54 -7.84 -18.14
CA GLY A 103 -3.85 -7.02 -16.97
C GLY A 103 -3.50 -7.73 -15.66
N ALA A 104 -3.91 -8.99 -15.53
CA ALA A 104 -3.53 -9.84 -14.40
C ALA A 104 -2.01 -10.04 -14.31
N GLY A 105 -1.34 -10.28 -15.44
CA GLY A 105 0.11 -10.41 -15.51
C GLY A 105 0.85 -9.15 -15.01
N ILE A 106 0.41 -7.97 -15.42
CA ILE A 106 0.98 -6.69 -14.96
C ILE A 106 0.72 -6.49 -13.47
N CYS A 107 -0.48 -6.82 -12.99
CA CYS A 107 -0.79 -6.79 -11.57
C CYS A 107 0.14 -7.71 -10.76
N TYR A 108 0.41 -8.93 -11.26
CA TYR A 108 1.37 -9.86 -10.67
C TYR A 108 2.80 -9.30 -10.67
N VAL A 109 3.23 -8.64 -11.75
CA VAL A 109 4.55 -8.01 -11.83
C VAL A 109 4.69 -6.88 -10.81
N ILE A 110 3.68 -6.01 -10.70
CA ILE A 110 3.68 -4.92 -9.70
C ILE A 110 3.71 -5.49 -8.28
N ALA A 111 2.86 -6.47 -7.99
CA ALA A 111 2.85 -7.16 -6.69
C ALA A 111 4.20 -7.82 -6.38
N LEU A 112 4.82 -8.47 -7.36
CA LEU A 112 6.14 -9.09 -7.24
C LEU A 112 7.24 -8.04 -6.97
N VAL A 113 7.22 -6.90 -7.67
CA VAL A 113 8.17 -5.80 -7.44
C VAL A 113 8.04 -5.24 -6.02
N LEU A 114 6.81 -5.00 -5.56
CA LEU A 114 6.54 -4.54 -4.19
C LEU A 114 6.96 -5.59 -3.15
N TYR A 115 6.73 -6.87 -3.43
CA TYR A 115 7.14 -7.98 -2.60
C TYR A 115 8.68 -8.06 -2.49
N ILE A 116 9.40 -8.02 -3.62
CA ILE A 116 10.86 -8.02 -3.66
C ILE A 116 11.41 -6.81 -2.90
N ARG A 117 10.84 -5.62 -3.11
CA ARG A 117 11.26 -4.40 -2.39
C ARG A 117 11.07 -4.54 -0.88
N ARG A 118 9.95 -5.10 -0.44
CA ARG A 118 9.67 -5.37 0.98
C ARG A 118 10.62 -6.43 1.55
N TRP A 119 10.96 -7.45 0.77
CA TRP A 119 11.90 -8.49 1.15
C TRP A 119 13.34 -7.94 1.28
N LEU A 120 13.80 -7.15 0.32
CA LEU A 120 15.10 -6.47 0.36
C LEU A 120 15.21 -5.53 1.56
N LYS A 121 14.13 -4.78 1.89
CA LYS A 121 14.11 -3.92 3.07
C LYS A 121 14.20 -4.71 4.38
N ARG A 122 13.57 -5.89 4.48
CA ARG A 122 13.75 -6.78 5.64
C ARG A 122 15.19 -7.26 5.75
N ARG A 123 15.80 -7.64 4.62
CA ARG A 123 17.20 -8.10 4.58
C ARG A 123 18.19 -7.00 4.98
N SER A 124 17.97 -5.76 4.56
CA SER A 124 18.79 -4.62 4.98
C SER A 124 18.72 -4.40 6.49
N ARG A 125 17.55 -4.55 7.12
CA ARG A 125 17.42 -4.42 8.58
C ARG A 125 18.13 -5.55 9.34
N ALA A 126 18.07 -6.78 8.84
CA ALA A 126 18.82 -7.90 9.43
C ALA A 126 20.33 -7.66 9.38
N ALA A 127 20.85 -7.19 8.23
CA ALA A 127 22.27 -6.87 8.08
C ALA A 127 22.74 -5.74 9.01
N SER A 128 21.91 -4.73 9.26
CA SER A 128 22.23 -3.66 10.22
C SER A 128 22.28 -4.16 11.67
N LYS A 129 21.42 -5.13 12.05
CA LYS A 129 21.47 -5.75 13.38
C LYS A 129 22.73 -6.58 13.57
N ASP A 130 23.09 -7.39 12.57
CA ASP A 130 24.31 -8.20 12.61
C ASP A 130 25.57 -7.33 12.72
N ALA A 131 25.63 -6.22 11.98
CA ALA A 131 26.74 -5.26 12.04
C ALA A 131 26.85 -4.59 13.43
N LEU A 132 25.71 -4.25 14.05
CA LEU A 132 25.69 -3.68 15.40
C LEU A 132 26.16 -4.69 16.45
N HIS A 133 25.69 -5.94 16.38
CA HIS A 133 26.14 -7.01 17.27
C HIS A 133 27.64 -7.30 17.12
N GLN A 134 28.18 -7.24 15.89
CA GLN A 134 29.61 -7.42 15.65
C GLN A 134 30.45 -6.25 16.21
N ALA A 135 29.98 -5.02 16.08
CA ALA A 135 30.63 -3.85 16.67
C ALA A 135 30.64 -3.89 18.21
N MET A 136 29.52 -4.28 18.83
CA MET A 136 29.43 -4.46 20.29
C MET A 136 30.33 -5.61 20.79
N GLY A 137 30.39 -6.73 20.07
CA GLY A 137 31.25 -7.86 20.42
C GLY A 137 32.75 -7.56 20.34
N GLN A 138 33.19 -6.72 19.39
CA GLN A 138 34.59 -6.32 19.28
C GLN A 138 35.03 -5.37 20.41
N SER A 139 34.15 -4.47 20.87
CA SER A 139 34.48 -3.54 21.97
C SER A 139 34.64 -4.27 23.32
N ALA A 140 33.88 -5.34 23.54
CA ALA A 140 33.99 -6.15 24.76
C ALA A 140 35.30 -6.96 24.84
N ASN A 141 35.91 -7.31 23.69
CA ASN A 141 37.10 -8.16 23.64
C ASN A 141 38.43 -7.39 23.55
N SER A 142 38.41 -6.05 23.36
CA SER A 142 39.64 -5.26 23.23
C SER A 142 40.16 -4.67 24.55
N ASN A 143 39.50 -4.90 25.69
CA ASN A 143 39.88 -4.27 26.96
C ASN A 143 40.36 -5.26 28.05
N TYR A 144 40.78 -6.47 27.68
CA TYR A 144 41.37 -7.43 28.61
C TYR A 144 42.69 -7.98 28.02
N GLY A 145 43.81 -7.40 28.45
CA GLY A 145 45.13 -8.04 28.34
C GLY A 145 46.14 -7.38 27.40
N SER A 146 46.82 -6.35 27.92
CA SER A 146 48.29 -6.32 27.87
C SER A 146 48.77 -5.50 29.06
N VAL A 147 48.69 -6.10 30.25
CA VAL A 147 49.45 -5.62 31.40
C VAL A 147 50.86 -6.16 31.18
N ASP A 148 51.69 -5.36 30.52
CA ASP A 148 53.13 -5.56 30.60
C ASP A 148 53.54 -5.22 32.04
N ASP A 149 53.83 -6.29 32.76
CA ASP A 149 54.51 -6.32 34.05
C ASP A 149 55.88 -5.62 33.95
N PHE A 150 56.41 -5.21 35.10
CA PHE A 150 57.67 -4.48 35.38
C PHE A 150 57.60 -2.96 35.52
N GLY A 151 57.50 -2.52 36.79
CA GLY A 151 57.99 -1.20 37.20
C GLY A 151 57.62 -0.81 38.64
N GLU A 152 58.31 -1.39 39.63
CA GLU A 152 58.32 -0.91 41.03
C GLU A 152 58.66 0.59 41.10
N HIS A 153 57.76 1.45 41.61
CA HIS A 153 58.16 2.56 42.48
C HIS A 153 57.02 3.24 43.26
N SER A 154 57.24 3.25 44.57
CA SER A 154 56.90 4.24 45.61
C SER A 154 55.44 4.48 46.06
N PRO A 155 55.21 4.45 47.39
CA PRO A 155 53.96 4.86 48.02
C PRO A 155 53.99 6.37 48.28
N SER A 156 52.99 7.08 47.77
CA SER A 156 52.65 8.42 48.24
C SER A 156 51.15 8.54 48.36
N ASP A 157 50.72 8.70 49.60
CA ASP A 157 49.38 9.02 50.06
C ASP A 157 48.81 10.19 49.25
N ASP A 158 47.72 9.96 48.52
CA ASP A 158 46.86 11.05 48.09
C ASP A 158 45.37 10.65 48.12
N ASP A 159 44.68 11.31 49.03
CA ASP A 159 43.29 11.15 49.45
C ASP A 159 42.36 11.80 48.42
N SER A 160 42.16 11.12 47.29
CA SER A 160 41.23 11.58 46.25
C SER A 160 40.16 10.54 45.94
N LYS A 161 39.04 10.72 46.67
CA LYS A 161 37.65 10.47 46.24
C LYS A 161 37.49 9.34 45.23
N GLN A 162 37.17 8.16 45.75
CA GLN A 162 36.49 7.08 45.04
C GLN A 162 35.23 7.62 44.34
N GLY A 163 35.40 8.08 43.10
CA GLY A 163 34.34 8.12 42.12
C GLY A 163 34.00 6.68 41.80
N HIS A 164 33.01 6.13 42.49
CA HIS A 164 32.35 4.89 42.16
C HIS A 164 31.75 5.08 40.75
N VAL A 165 32.56 4.82 39.71
CA VAL A 165 32.10 4.65 38.34
C VAL A 165 31.32 3.34 38.34
N LEU A 166 30.11 3.45 38.87
CA LEU A 166 29.00 2.59 38.53
C LEU A 166 28.87 2.82 37.03
N VAL A 167 29.55 1.96 36.26
CA VAL A 167 29.16 1.68 34.89
C VAL A 167 27.76 1.12 35.07
N GLU A 168 26.80 2.03 35.13
CA GLU A 168 25.41 1.79 34.78
C GLU A 168 25.52 1.26 33.37
N ILE A 169 25.67 -0.06 33.28
CA ILE A 169 25.31 -0.82 32.11
C ILE A 169 23.83 -0.50 32.01
N GLU A 170 23.57 0.61 31.32
CA GLU A 170 22.31 0.98 30.72
C GLU A 170 21.92 -0.29 29.98
N GLN A 171 21.17 -1.15 30.67
CA GLN A 171 20.35 -2.15 30.04
C GLN A 171 19.42 -1.31 29.19
N ASP A 172 19.88 -1.03 27.97
CA ASP A 172 19.11 -0.56 26.83
C ASP A 172 18.09 -1.65 26.58
N HIS A 173 17.08 -1.60 27.43
CA HIS A 173 16.02 -2.55 27.55
C HIS A 173 15.10 -2.28 26.38
N THR A 174 15.53 -2.71 25.19
CA THR A 174 14.63 -3.18 24.14
C THR A 174 13.42 -2.27 23.92
N ASP A 175 13.67 -0.99 23.65
CA ASP A 175 12.66 -0.04 23.17
C ASP A 175 12.30 -0.32 21.68
N GLU A 176 12.60 -1.51 21.15
CA GLU A 176 12.23 -1.94 19.80
C GLU A 176 10.72 -2.27 19.65
N ASP A 177 9.97 -2.38 20.75
CA ASP A 177 8.51 -2.50 20.72
C ASP A 177 7.77 -1.17 20.87
N ARG A 178 8.50 -0.05 21.05
CA ARG A 178 7.89 1.27 20.86
C ARG A 178 7.67 1.49 19.38
N VAL A 179 6.51 1.04 18.90
CA VAL A 179 5.93 1.42 17.61
C VAL A 179 6.16 2.91 17.45
N PRO A 180 6.98 3.36 16.48
CA PRO A 180 7.31 4.77 16.36
C PRO A 180 6.01 5.56 16.29
N CYS A 181 5.74 6.37 17.32
CA CYS A 181 4.48 7.12 17.47
C CYS A 181 4.25 8.12 16.32
N GLN A 182 5.26 8.33 15.45
CA GLN A 182 5.10 9.13 14.26
C GLN A 182 4.86 8.25 13.03
N PRO A 183 3.66 8.33 12.43
CA PRO A 183 3.37 7.62 11.20
C PRO A 183 4.31 8.06 10.08
N SER A 184 5.17 7.16 9.60
CA SER A 184 6.04 7.47 8.47
C SER A 184 5.20 7.72 7.20
N PRO A 185 5.45 8.78 6.41
CA PRO A 185 4.73 9.04 5.15
C PRO A 185 4.77 7.85 4.18
N LEU A 186 5.87 7.10 4.20
CA LEU A 186 6.08 5.91 3.38
C LEU A 186 5.12 4.78 3.75
N ALA A 187 4.71 4.69 5.02
CA ALA A 187 3.68 3.74 5.44
C ALA A 187 2.33 4.09 4.82
N VAL A 188 1.93 5.37 4.82
CA VAL A 188 0.69 5.83 4.18
C VAL A 188 0.67 5.48 2.69
N ILE A 189 1.76 5.77 1.97
CA ILE A 189 1.89 5.41 0.55
C ILE A 189 1.77 3.89 0.38
N SER A 190 2.46 3.10 1.22
CA SER A 190 2.44 1.65 1.11
C SER A 190 1.06 1.05 1.39
N PHE A 191 0.35 1.55 2.41
CA PHE A 191 -0.99 1.09 2.74
C PHE A 191 -2.00 1.51 1.67
N THR A 192 -1.92 2.75 1.19
CA THR A 192 -2.76 3.22 0.08
C THR A 192 -2.53 2.40 -1.17
N THR A 193 -1.27 2.11 -1.50
CA THR A 193 -0.92 1.30 -2.68
C THR A 193 -1.38 -0.14 -2.51
N LEU A 194 -1.31 -0.70 -1.30
CA LEU A 194 -1.76 -2.07 -1.02
C LEU A 194 -3.28 -2.20 -1.02
N GLY A 195 -3.97 -1.16 -0.57
CA GLY A 195 -5.42 -1.06 -0.64
C GLY A 195 -5.89 -1.04 -2.09
N ALA A 196 -5.44 -0.02 -2.83
CA ALA A 196 -5.85 0.22 -4.21
C ALA A 196 -5.24 -0.75 -5.25
N LEU A 197 -4.69 -1.89 -4.82
CA LEU A 197 -4.22 -2.95 -5.71
C LEU A 197 -5.38 -3.63 -6.44
N ASP A 198 -6.52 -3.78 -5.77
CA ASP A 198 -7.72 -4.33 -6.38
C ASP A 198 -8.27 -3.38 -7.47
N GLU A 199 -8.20 -2.07 -7.25
CA GLU A 199 -8.59 -1.05 -8.22
C GLU A 199 -7.72 -1.06 -9.48
N ILE A 200 -6.41 -1.25 -9.33
CA ILE A 200 -5.48 -1.42 -10.47
C ILE A 200 -5.90 -2.62 -11.33
N SER A 201 -6.45 -3.68 -10.73
CA SER A 201 -6.90 -4.85 -11.49
C SER A 201 -8.23 -4.62 -12.21
N TYR A 202 -9.09 -3.73 -11.67
CA TYR A 202 -10.41 -3.47 -12.21
C TYR A 202 -10.44 -2.36 -13.28
N PHE A 203 -9.60 -1.32 -13.14
CA PHE A 203 -9.58 -0.17 -14.05
C PHE A 203 -9.28 -0.51 -15.51
N PRO A 204 -8.33 -1.40 -15.85
CA PRO A 204 -8.14 -1.83 -17.23
C PRO A 204 -9.43 -2.41 -17.81
N SER A 205 -10.11 -3.29 -17.07
CA SER A 205 -11.36 -3.92 -17.50
C SER A 205 -12.46 -2.89 -17.79
N LEU A 206 -12.60 -1.87 -16.94
CA LEU A 206 -13.54 -0.76 -17.17
C LEU A 206 -13.23 0.06 -18.43
N LEU A 207 -11.95 0.37 -18.65
CA LEU A 207 -11.50 1.14 -19.81
C LEU A 207 -11.69 0.36 -21.11
N LEU A 208 -11.46 -0.95 -21.07
CA LEU A 208 -11.55 -1.84 -22.22
C LEU A 208 -13.00 -2.18 -22.57
N GLY A 209 -13.86 -2.33 -21.57
CA GLY A 209 -15.31 -2.41 -21.74
C GLY A 209 -15.93 -1.11 -22.28
N LYS A 210 -15.13 -0.05 -22.47
CA LYS A 210 -15.57 1.29 -22.90
C LYS A 210 -16.71 1.85 -22.04
N ILE A 211 -16.78 1.41 -20.78
CA ILE A 211 -17.80 1.86 -19.83
C ILE A 211 -17.51 3.31 -19.43
N PHE A 212 -16.22 3.62 -19.25
CA PHE A 212 -15.72 4.95 -18.93
C PHE A 212 -14.57 5.33 -19.84
N THR A 213 -14.48 6.62 -20.16
CA THR A 213 -13.28 7.18 -20.79
C THR A 213 -12.16 7.33 -19.75
N PRO A 214 -10.88 7.35 -20.17
CA PRO A 214 -9.76 7.55 -19.25
C PRO A 214 -9.86 8.82 -18.40
N LEU A 215 -10.40 9.89 -18.98
CA LEU A 215 -10.56 11.18 -18.32
C LEU A 215 -11.70 11.14 -17.29
N GLU A 216 -12.83 10.50 -17.61
CA GLU A 216 -13.92 10.28 -16.65
C GLU A 216 -13.48 9.43 -15.47
N LEU A 217 -12.64 8.42 -15.71
CA LEU A 217 -12.08 7.58 -14.65
C LEU A 217 -11.14 8.37 -13.75
N CYS A 218 -10.21 9.14 -14.31
CA CYS A 218 -9.27 9.98 -13.55
C CYS A 218 -10.00 11.07 -12.73
N LEU A 219 -10.96 11.79 -13.34
CA LEU A 219 -11.78 12.74 -12.59
C LEU A 219 -12.64 12.06 -11.53
N GLY A 220 -13.19 10.89 -11.86
CA GLY A 220 -13.98 10.07 -10.94
C GLY A 220 -13.18 9.67 -9.71
N THR A 221 -11.96 9.18 -9.89
CA THR A 221 -11.03 8.85 -8.80
C THR A 221 -10.69 10.09 -7.97
N PHE A 222 -10.45 11.23 -8.61
CA PHE A 222 -10.12 12.46 -7.90
C PHE A 222 -11.26 12.89 -6.99
N PHE A 223 -12.49 12.91 -7.52
CA PHE A 223 -13.67 13.26 -6.74
C PHE A 223 -13.96 12.21 -5.66
N ALA A 224 -13.79 10.92 -5.94
CA ALA A 224 -13.96 9.86 -4.95
C ALA A 224 -12.99 10.04 -3.79
N ALA A 225 -11.70 10.25 -4.07
CA ALA A 225 -10.68 10.50 -3.08
C ALA A 225 -10.99 11.76 -2.25
N CYS A 226 -11.48 12.84 -2.88
CA CYS A 226 -11.91 14.05 -2.18
C CYS A 226 -13.13 13.80 -1.27
N ILE A 227 -14.15 13.09 -1.77
CA ILE A 227 -15.36 12.74 -1.01
C ILE A 227 -14.99 11.87 0.19
N ILE A 228 -14.15 10.87 0.00
CA ILE A 228 -13.67 9.99 1.07
C ILE A 228 -12.86 10.78 2.08
N LEU A 229 -11.96 11.65 1.62
CA LEU A 229 -11.16 12.49 2.51
C LEU A 229 -12.03 13.43 3.35
N ILE A 230 -12.97 14.13 2.72
CA ILE A 230 -13.92 15.02 3.42
C ILE A 230 -14.81 14.18 4.35
N GLY A 231 -15.35 13.07 3.85
CA GLY A 231 -16.20 12.15 4.59
C GLY A 231 -15.49 11.61 5.82
N LEU A 232 -14.29 11.05 5.68
CA LEU A 232 -13.46 10.59 6.78
C LEU A 232 -13.12 11.73 7.74
N THR A 233 -12.61 12.85 7.25
CA THR A 233 -12.18 13.95 8.14
C THR A 233 -13.33 14.53 8.94
N VAL A 234 -14.50 14.73 8.32
CA VAL A 234 -15.70 15.22 8.99
C VAL A 234 -16.30 14.15 9.91
N PHE A 235 -16.49 12.93 9.41
CA PHE A 235 -17.12 11.85 10.17
C PHE A 235 -16.27 11.41 11.36
N LEU A 236 -14.96 11.19 11.16
CA LEU A 236 -14.05 10.80 12.23
C LEU A 236 -13.91 11.90 13.30
N SER A 237 -14.07 13.18 12.93
CA SER A 237 -14.09 14.25 13.93
C SER A 237 -15.30 14.18 14.86
N HIS A 238 -16.43 13.62 14.40
CA HIS A 238 -17.67 13.51 15.17
C HIS A 238 -17.84 12.13 15.83
N CYS A 239 -17.23 11.09 15.27
CA CYS A 239 -17.45 9.69 15.65
C CYS A 239 -16.32 9.12 16.51
N LYS A 240 -15.89 9.85 17.54
CA LYS A 240 -14.95 9.34 18.56
C LYS A 240 -15.31 7.94 19.11
N PRO A 241 -16.57 7.62 19.48
CA PRO A 241 -16.89 6.29 19.99
C PRO A 241 -16.76 5.19 18.93
N VAL A 242 -16.96 5.50 17.65
CA VAL A 242 -16.76 4.52 16.56
C VAL A 242 -15.27 4.26 16.38
N LEU A 243 -14.44 5.30 16.45
CA LEU A 243 -12.98 5.21 16.43
C LEU A 243 -12.46 4.35 17.59
N ASP A 244 -12.94 4.59 18.81
CA ASP A 244 -12.54 3.82 20.00
C ASP A 244 -12.96 2.34 19.87
N LEU A 245 -14.11 2.06 19.25
CA LEU A 245 -14.57 0.70 18.95
C LEU A 245 -13.70 0.06 17.85
N LEU A 246 -13.39 0.79 16.79
CA LEU A 246 -12.61 0.31 15.65
C LEU A 246 -11.17 -0.02 16.08
N ASP A 247 -10.60 0.75 17.00
CA ASP A 247 -9.25 0.54 17.52
C ASP A 247 -9.14 -0.72 18.39
N GLN A 248 -10.26 -1.16 19.00
CA GLN A 248 -10.33 -2.45 19.69
C GLN A 248 -10.41 -3.64 18.74
N ILE A 249 -10.82 -3.45 17.47
CA ILE A 249 -10.96 -4.56 16.54
C ILE A 249 -9.57 -4.93 16.00
N PRO A 250 -9.07 -6.12 16.31
CA PRO A 250 -7.79 -6.56 15.76
C PRO A 250 -7.94 -6.75 14.24
N LEU A 251 -6.90 -6.33 13.52
CA LEU A 251 -6.88 -6.34 12.06
C LEU A 251 -7.24 -7.71 11.44
N TYR A 252 -6.83 -8.79 12.10
CA TYR A 252 -7.14 -10.15 11.65
C TYR A 252 -8.64 -10.45 11.65
N GLY A 253 -9.44 -9.79 12.50
CA GLY A 253 -10.89 -9.95 12.56
C GLY A 253 -11.58 -9.41 11.30
N ILE A 254 -11.14 -8.25 10.81
CA ILE A 254 -11.66 -7.64 9.58
C ILE A 254 -11.29 -8.51 8.37
N VAL A 255 -10.02 -8.94 8.28
CA VAL A 255 -9.54 -9.81 7.21
C VAL A 255 -10.29 -11.15 7.20
N LEU A 256 -10.53 -11.74 8.36
CA LEU A 256 -11.29 -12.99 8.49
C LEU A 256 -12.75 -12.82 8.04
N ALA A 257 -13.40 -11.72 8.42
CA ALA A 257 -14.76 -11.43 8.00
C ALA A 257 -14.88 -11.30 6.47
N PHE A 258 -13.98 -10.54 5.83
CA PHE A 258 -13.94 -10.43 4.38
C PHE A 258 -13.66 -11.79 3.71
N ALA A 259 -12.70 -12.56 4.23
CA ALA A 259 -12.41 -13.90 3.71
C ALA A 259 -13.64 -14.81 3.78
N LEU A 260 -14.42 -14.78 4.86
CA LEU A 260 -15.66 -15.56 5.01
C LEU A 260 -16.74 -15.10 4.03
N VAL A 261 -16.91 -13.80 3.83
CA VAL A 261 -17.89 -13.25 2.87
C VAL A 261 -17.52 -13.65 1.43
N LEU A 262 -16.26 -13.48 1.04
CA LEU A 262 -15.79 -13.88 -0.29
C LEU A 262 -15.90 -15.40 -0.51
N THR A 263 -15.52 -16.19 0.49
CA THR A 263 -15.61 -17.66 0.41
C THR A 263 -17.07 -18.11 0.31
N SER A 264 -17.98 -17.47 1.05
CA SER A 264 -19.42 -17.81 0.98
C SER A 264 -20.03 -17.44 -0.37
N GLY A 265 -19.65 -16.30 -0.98
CA GLY A 265 -20.06 -15.93 -2.33
C GLY A 265 -19.64 -16.96 -3.39
N ILE A 266 -18.39 -17.46 -3.32
CA ILE A 266 -17.89 -18.49 -4.23
C ILE A 266 -18.66 -19.80 -4.05
N ILE A 267 -18.90 -20.23 -2.81
CA ILE A 267 -19.65 -21.46 -2.52
C ILE A 267 -21.08 -21.36 -3.07
N LEU A 268 -21.74 -20.20 -2.90
CA LEU A 268 -23.08 -19.98 -3.43
C LEU A 268 -23.13 -19.99 -4.96
N ASP A 269 -22.15 -19.38 -5.65
CA ASP A 269 -22.07 -19.40 -7.11
C ASP A 269 -21.84 -20.82 -7.64
N PHE A 270 -20.98 -21.61 -6.98
CA PHE A 270 -20.79 -23.03 -7.31
C PHE A 270 -22.06 -23.85 -7.12
N LEU A 271 -22.78 -23.65 -6.01
CA LEU A 271 -24.05 -24.34 -5.75
C LEU A 271 -25.13 -23.95 -6.76
N SER A 272 -25.17 -22.69 -7.19
CA SER A 272 -26.15 -22.22 -8.18
C SER A 272 -25.92 -22.76 -9.58
N LYS A 273 -24.68 -23.08 -9.96
CA LYS A 273 -24.33 -23.65 -11.29
C LYS A 273 -24.44 -25.17 -11.35
N GLY A 274 -24.51 -25.84 -10.20
CA GLY A 274 -24.59 -27.30 -10.11
C GLY A 274 -26.01 -27.87 -10.29
N HIS A 275 -26.99 -27.04 -10.61
CA HIS A 275 -28.42 -27.38 -10.71
C HIS A 275 -28.98 -26.97 -12.07
#